data_AF-A0A9E5SWZ2-F1
#
_entry.id   AF-A0A9E5SWZ2-F1
#
_cell.length_a   1.000
_cell.length_b   1.000
_cell.length_c   1.000
_cell.angle_alpha   90.00
_cell.angle_beta   90.00
_cell.angle_gamma   90.00
#
_symmetry.space_group_name_H-M   'P 1'
#
loop_
_entity.id
_entity.type
_entity.pdbx_description
1 polymer ?
#
loop_
_entity_poly.entity_id
_entity_poly.type
_entity_poly.pdbx_seq_one_letter_code
_entity_poly.pdbx_strand_id
1 'polypeptide(L)'
;MKQSPHAVFKHLSHQIEEIASMYFSSKKQISETNIYSFSSGEPDAFSPYHLLISRVERAFDQLDNVEKDFINNDFFDESYPFWWANIYPKCTYYRYKRKAMTHFLEAYEN
;
A
#
# COMPACT_ATOMS: atom_id res chain seq x y z
N MET A 1 -3.98 -15.55 -24.44
CA MET A 1 -5.35 -15.02 -24.19
C MET A 1 -5.22 -13.65 -23.54
N LYS A 2 -5.89 -12.61 -24.05
CA LYS A 2 -5.90 -11.29 -23.39
C LYS A 2 -6.77 -11.37 -22.13
N GLN A 3 -6.24 -10.97 -20.97
CA GLN A 3 -7.03 -10.92 -19.74
C GLN A 3 -8.15 -9.88 -19.87
N SER A 4 -9.31 -10.13 -19.25
CA SER A 4 -10.41 -9.16 -19.24
C SER A 4 -10.05 -7.94 -18.39
N PRO A 5 -10.58 -6.74 -18.68
CA PRO A 5 -10.30 -5.54 -17.87
C PRO A 5 -10.65 -5.71 -16.39
N HIS A 6 -11.69 -6.49 -16.09
CA HIS A 6 -12.08 -6.82 -14.72
C HIS A 6 -11.06 -7.73 -14.03
N ALA A 7 -10.54 -8.75 -14.74
CA ALA A 7 -9.51 -9.63 -14.19
C ALA A 7 -8.23 -8.85 -13.86
N VAL A 8 -7.82 -7.94 -14.74
CA VAL A 8 -6.66 -7.05 -14.51
C VAL A 8 -6.88 -6.17 -13.29
N PHE A 9 -8.06 -5.55 -13.15
CA PHE A 9 -8.36 -4.70 -12.00
C PHE A 9 -8.31 -5.47 -10.68
N LYS A 10 -8.91 -6.67 -10.63
CA LYS A 10 -8.89 -7.53 -9.45
C LYS A 10 -7.47 -7.97 -9.10
N HIS A 11 -6.65 -8.27 -10.10
CA HIS A 11 -5.26 -8.64 -9.89
C HIS A 11 -4.46 -7.51 -9.25
N LEU A 12 -4.58 -6.27 -9.78
CA LEU A 12 -3.92 -5.09 -9.21
C LEU A 12 -4.32 -4.87 -7.75
N SER A 13 -5.63 -4.95 -7.45
CA SER A 13 -6.15 -4.80 -6.08
C SER A 13 -5.53 -5.83 -5.14
N HIS A 14 -5.50 -7.09 -5.57
CA HIS A 14 -4.99 -8.19 -4.76
C HIS A 14 -3.49 -8.03 -4.45
N GLN A 15 -2.68 -7.63 -5.42
CA GLN A 15 -1.25 -7.39 -5.18
C GLN A 15 -1.01 -6.29 -4.14
N ILE A 16 -1.81 -5.22 -4.17
CA ILE A 16 -1.66 -4.11 -3.22
C ILE A 16 -2.17 -4.52 -1.84
N GLU A 17 -3.25 -5.31 -1.75
CA GLU A 17 -3.73 -5.89 -0.49
C GLU A 17 -2.65 -6.77 0.18
N GLU A 18 -1.92 -7.57 -0.61
CA GLU A 18 -0.79 -8.35 -0.11
C GLU A 18 0.35 -7.46 0.40
N ILE A 19 0.72 -6.41 -0.35
CA ILE A 19 1.74 -5.44 0.06
C ILE A 19 1.31 -4.72 1.35
N ALA A 20 0.06 -4.26 1.45
CA ALA A 20 -0.46 -3.60 2.64
C ALA A 20 -0.44 -4.54 3.86
N SER A 21 -0.85 -5.79 3.69
CA SER A 21 -0.78 -6.81 4.75
C SER A 21 0.65 -7.03 5.25
N MET A 22 1.61 -7.15 4.33
CA MET A 22 3.03 -7.27 4.68
C MET A 22 3.58 -6.01 5.37
N TYR A 23 3.15 -4.82 4.92
CA TYR A 23 3.52 -3.54 5.51
C TYR A 23 3.08 -3.43 6.97
N PHE A 24 1.80 -3.69 7.27
CA PHE A 24 1.28 -3.64 8.64
C PHE A 24 1.90 -4.72 9.53
N SER A 25 2.08 -5.93 8.99
CA SER A 25 2.77 -7.01 9.71
C SER A 25 4.21 -6.62 10.06
N SER A 26 4.93 -6.00 9.13
CA SER A 26 6.30 -5.50 9.35
C SER A 26 6.35 -4.40 10.40
N LYS A 27 5.41 -3.44 10.36
CA LYS A 27 5.27 -2.39 11.38
C LYS A 27 5.03 -2.98 12.77
N LYS A 28 4.15 -3.97 12.87
CA LYS A 28 3.86 -4.68 14.11
C LYS A 28 5.11 -5.41 14.64
N GLN A 29 5.81 -6.15 13.79
CA GLN A 29 7.03 -6.88 14.16
C GLN A 29 8.13 -5.93 14.67
N ILE A 30 8.33 -4.78 14.03
CA ILE A 30 9.30 -3.77 14.49
C ILE A 30 8.88 -3.20 15.86
N SER A 31 7.59 -2.91 16.04
CA SER A 31 7.10 -2.40 17.33
C SER A 31 7.30 -3.40 18.46
N GLU A 32 7.05 -4.69 18.21
CA GLU A 32 7.27 -5.78 19.18
C GLU A 32 8.76 -5.97 19.45
N THR A 33 9.60 -6.01 18.40
CA THR A 33 11.05 -6.15 18.53
C THR A 33 11.66 -5.02 19.35
N ASN A 34 11.20 -3.77 19.14
CA ASN A 34 11.67 -2.60 19.90
C ASN A 34 11.33 -2.68 21.40
N ILE A 35 10.20 -3.30 21.75
CA ILE A 35 9.85 -3.55 23.16
C ILE A 35 10.84 -4.55 23.78
N TYR A 36 11.23 -5.60 23.04
CA TYR A 36 12.16 -6.62 23.52
C TYR A 36 13.63 -6.17 23.49
N SER A 37 14.07 -5.39 22.50
CA SER A 37 15.46 -4.94 22.36
C SER A 37 15.88 -3.87 23.35
N PHE A 38 14.92 -3.15 23.96
CA PHE A 38 15.19 -2.32 25.15
C PHE A 38 15.79 -3.13 26.31
N SER A 39 15.61 -4.45 26.32
CA SER A 39 16.21 -5.37 27.29
C SER A 39 17.59 -5.92 26.88
N SER A 40 18.00 -5.81 25.61
CA SER A 40 19.20 -6.49 25.07
C SER A 40 20.20 -5.58 24.33
N GLY A 41 19.88 -4.30 24.11
CA GLY A 41 20.89 -3.26 23.86
C GLY A 41 21.33 -3.03 22.41
N GLU A 42 20.83 -3.74 21.40
CA GLU A 42 21.15 -3.45 20.00
C GLU A 42 19.90 -3.34 19.11
N PRO A 43 19.65 -2.18 18.48
CA PRO A 43 18.66 -2.05 17.42
C PRO A 43 19.25 -2.56 16.11
N ASP A 44 18.75 -3.68 15.63
CA ASP A 44 19.16 -4.25 14.34
C ASP A 44 18.52 -3.44 13.19
N ALA A 45 19.18 -2.32 12.84
CA ALA A 45 18.74 -1.37 11.81
C ALA A 45 18.64 -1.98 10.39
N PHE A 46 19.08 -3.23 10.21
CA PHE A 46 19.08 -3.96 8.94
C PHE A 46 18.02 -5.07 8.86
N SER A 47 16.97 -5.00 9.68
CA SER A 47 15.86 -5.95 9.56
C SER A 47 15.17 -5.87 8.19
N PRO A 48 14.83 -7.01 7.54
CA PRO A 48 14.07 -7.04 6.29
C PRO A 48 12.72 -6.30 6.39
N TYR A 49 12.16 -6.16 7.59
CA TYR A 49 10.95 -5.38 7.84
C TYR A 49 11.14 -3.88 7.58
N HIS A 50 12.30 -3.31 7.94
CA HIS A 50 12.61 -1.91 7.68
C HIS A 50 12.78 -1.64 6.18
N LEU A 51 13.40 -2.58 5.45
CA LEU A 51 13.52 -2.49 3.99
C LEU A 51 12.15 -2.52 3.31
N LEU A 52 11.25 -3.41 3.73
CA LEU A 52 9.90 -3.48 3.19
C LEU A 52 9.12 -2.18 3.45
N ILE A 53 9.16 -1.67 4.69
CA ILE A 53 8.50 -0.39 5.03
C ILE A 53 9.05 0.75 4.18
N SER A 54 10.38 0.89 4.11
CA SER A 54 11.01 1.96 3.35
C SER A 54 10.66 1.88 1.86
N ARG A 55 10.54 0.67 1.31
CA ARG A 55 10.14 0.45 -0.07
C ARG A 55 8.70 0.89 -0.32
N VAL A 56 7.78 0.56 0.58
CA VAL A 56 6.38 1.00 0.51
C VAL A 56 6.29 2.52 0.61
N GLU A 57 6.98 3.13 1.58
CA GLU A 57 6.96 4.58 1.79
C GLU A 57 7.54 5.34 0.59
N ARG A 58 8.65 4.84 0.01
CA ARG A 58 9.20 5.39 -1.24
C ARG A 58 8.24 5.25 -2.42
N ALA A 59 7.49 4.15 -2.51
CA ALA A 59 6.49 3.97 -3.56
C ALA A 59 5.36 5.01 -3.41
N PHE A 60 4.90 5.26 -2.19
CA PHE A 60 3.95 6.34 -1.90
C PHE A 60 4.49 7.70 -2.33
N ASP A 61 5.75 8.02 -2.05
CA ASP A 61 6.34 9.33 -2.36
C ASP A 61 6.35 9.66 -3.86
N GLN A 62 6.34 8.65 -4.72
CA GLN A 62 6.30 8.82 -6.19
C GLN A 62 4.90 9.07 -6.74
N LEU A 63 3.85 8.84 -5.94
CA LEU A 63 2.47 9.09 -6.34
C LEU A 63 2.11 10.58 -6.25
N ASP A 64 1.24 11.03 -7.15
CA ASP A 64 0.59 12.33 -6.99
C ASP A 64 -0.41 12.32 -5.81
N ASN A 65 -0.81 13.50 -5.34
CA ASN A 65 -1.69 13.61 -4.16
C ASN A 65 -3.03 12.87 -4.34
N VAL A 66 -3.58 12.87 -5.56
CA VAL A 66 -4.84 12.17 -5.83
C VAL A 66 -4.60 10.66 -5.75
N GLU A 67 -3.55 10.16 -6.37
CA GLU A 67 -3.20 8.73 -6.33
C GLU A 67 -2.92 8.25 -4.90
N LYS A 68 -2.25 9.07 -4.08
CA LYS A 68 -2.05 8.80 -2.64
C LYS A 68 -3.37 8.61 -1.92
N ASP A 69 -4.36 9.47 -2.13
CA ASP A 69 -5.68 9.34 -1.49
C ASP A 69 -6.33 8.00 -1.84
N PHE A 70 -6.26 7.59 -3.12
CA PHE A 70 -6.83 6.32 -3.55
C PHE A 70 -6.12 5.11 -2.95
N ILE A 71 -4.79 5.10 -2.94
CA ILE A 71 -4.03 3.98 -2.36
C ILE A 71 -4.19 3.94 -0.85
N ASN A 72 -4.08 5.08 -0.17
CA ASN A 72 -4.19 5.15 1.27
C ASN A 72 -5.58 4.69 1.72
N ASN A 73 -6.64 5.33 1.22
CA ASN A 73 -7.99 5.10 1.73
C ASN A 73 -8.50 3.68 1.42
N ASP A 74 -8.11 3.11 0.28
CA ASP A 74 -8.63 1.79 -0.10
C ASP A 74 -7.81 0.61 0.44
N PHE A 75 -6.55 0.81 0.84
CA PHE A 75 -5.65 -0.31 1.17
C PHE A 75 -4.84 -0.11 2.46
N PHE A 76 -4.49 1.12 2.83
CA PHE A 76 -3.59 1.40 3.97
C PHE A 76 -4.25 2.20 5.10
N ASP A 77 -5.53 2.47 5.00
CA ASP A 77 -6.30 3.12 6.05
C ASP A 77 -7.62 2.39 6.23
N GLU A 78 -8.12 2.37 7.47
CA GLU A 78 -9.46 1.87 7.79
C GLU A 78 -10.51 2.93 7.42
N SER A 79 -10.37 3.51 6.23
CA SER A 79 -11.29 4.53 5.77
C SER A 79 -12.68 3.91 5.55
N TYR A 80 -13.71 4.73 5.74
CA TYR A 80 -15.09 4.31 5.52
C TYR A 80 -15.26 3.72 4.12
N PRO A 81 -15.85 2.50 3.99
CA PRO A 81 -16.20 1.96 2.68
C PRO A 81 -17.00 3.00 1.89
N PHE A 82 -16.62 3.27 0.64
CA PHE A 82 -17.27 4.30 -0.20
C PHE A 82 -16.96 5.76 0.14
N TRP A 83 -15.81 6.08 0.77
CA TRP A 83 -15.32 7.46 0.98
C TRP A 83 -15.38 8.34 -0.28
N TRP A 84 -15.25 7.73 -1.46
CA TRP A 84 -15.27 8.40 -2.77
C TRP A 84 -16.67 8.80 -3.27
N ALA A 85 -17.76 8.26 -2.70
CA ALA A 85 -19.09 8.34 -3.31
C ALA A 85 -19.63 9.77 -3.46
N ASN A 86 -19.23 10.68 -2.56
CA ASN A 86 -19.63 12.09 -2.61
C ASN A 86 -18.62 12.98 -3.36
N ILE A 87 -17.48 12.43 -3.77
CA ILE A 87 -16.37 13.18 -4.40
C ILE A 87 -16.31 12.85 -5.90
N TYR A 88 -16.49 11.57 -6.24
CA TYR A 88 -16.30 11.06 -7.59
C TYR A 88 -17.53 10.27 -8.07
N PRO A 89 -17.95 10.47 -9.34
CA PRO A 89 -18.81 9.50 -10.01
C PRO A 89 -18.14 8.12 -10.03
N LYS A 90 -18.93 7.05 -9.89
CA LYS A 90 -18.46 5.66 -9.82
C LYS A 90 -17.43 5.30 -10.91
N CYS A 91 -17.73 5.63 -12.17
CA CYS A 91 -16.80 5.34 -13.29
C CYS A 91 -15.47 6.09 -13.17
N THR A 92 -15.52 7.34 -12.69
CA THR A 92 -14.33 8.17 -12.46
C THR A 92 -13.48 7.60 -11.33
N TYR A 93 -14.11 7.16 -10.23
CA TYR A 93 -13.43 6.47 -9.13
C TYR A 93 -12.67 5.25 -9.64
N TYR A 94 -13.33 4.31 -10.33
CA TYR A 94 -12.64 3.09 -10.81
C TYR A 94 -11.52 3.39 -11.80
N ARG A 95 -11.64 4.46 -12.60
CA ARG A 95 -10.59 4.89 -13.52
C ARG A 95 -9.36 5.42 -12.75
N TYR A 96 -9.56 6.31 -11.78
CA TYR A 96 -8.46 6.84 -10.97
C TYR A 96 -7.84 5.78 -10.07
N LYS A 97 -8.66 4.94 -9.43
CA LYS A 97 -8.19 3.79 -8.66
C LYS A 97 -7.27 2.91 -9.50
N ARG A 98 -7.68 2.55 -10.72
CA ARG A 98 -6.84 1.74 -11.60
C ARG A 98 -5.49 2.40 -11.90
N LYS A 99 -5.51 3.71 -12.22
CA LYS A 99 -4.28 4.48 -12.47
C LYS A 99 -3.36 4.46 -11.25
N ALA A 100 -3.90 4.80 -10.08
CA ALA A 100 -3.16 4.82 -8.82
C ALA A 100 -2.55 3.46 -8.49
N MET A 101 -3.32 2.37 -8.66
CA MET A 101 -2.81 1.00 -8.41
C MET A 101 -1.66 0.64 -9.35
N THR A 102 -1.77 0.96 -10.64
CA THR A 102 -0.70 0.70 -11.61
C THR A 102 0.57 1.49 -11.26
N HIS A 103 0.45 2.80 -11.04
CA HIS A 103 1.59 3.64 -10.68
C HIS A 103 2.24 3.23 -9.37
N PHE A 104 1.45 2.84 -8.36
CA PHE A 104 1.99 2.39 -7.08
C PHE A 104 2.80 1.11 -7.23
N LEU A 105 2.29 0.13 -7.99
CA LEU A 105 3.02 -1.13 -8.22
C LEU A 105 4.30 -0.90 -9.04
N GLU A 106 4.25 -0.05 -10.06
CA GLU A 106 5.44 0.37 -10.81
C GLU A 106 6.46 1.07 -9.89
N ALA A 107 6.02 1.98 -9.03
CA ALA A 107 6.89 2.68 -8.08
C ALA A 107 7.45 1.75 -6.99
N TYR A 108 6.70 0.70 -6.62
CA TYR A 108 7.14 -0.32 -5.68
C TYR A 108 8.17 -1.27 -6.29
N GLU A 109 8.07 -1.60 -7.58
CA GLU A 109 9.02 -2.49 -8.25
C GLU A 109 10.39 -1.84 -8.54
N ASN A 110 10.46 -0.50 -8.63
CA ASN A 110 11.67 0.32 -8.88
C ASN A 110 12.41 0.80 -7.61
#